data_AF-A0A182EY47-F1
#
_entry.id   AF-A0A182EY47-F1
#
_cell.length_a   1.000
_cell.length_b   1.000
_cell.length_c   1.000
_cell.angle_alpha   90.00
_cell.angle_beta   90.00
_cell.angle_gamma   90.00
#
_symmetry.space_group_name_H-M   'P 1'
#
loop_
_entity.id
_entity.type
_entity.pdbx_description
1 polymer ?
#
loop_
_entity_poly.entity_id
_entity_poly.type
_entity_poly.pdbx_seq_one_letter_code
_entity_poly.pdbx_strand_id
1 'polypeptide(L)' 'MTGLTAQQKAILATMWRQLPRGVIFDLGKRVFEIIFERDPKLLMIINLEHLQNTNQWQEHVNFRMHAQ' A
#
# COMPACT_ATOMS: atom_id res chain seq x y z
N MET A 1 -8.29 2.29 -25.84
CA MET A 1 -7.11 1.42 -25.72
C MET A 1 -6.44 1.69 -24.39
N THR A 2 -6.85 0.99 -23.34
CA THR A 2 -6.13 0.98 -22.06
C THR A 2 -5.17 -0.20 -22.12
N GLY A 3 -3.87 0.05 -22.22
CA GLY A 3 -2.95 -1.09 -22.27
C GLY A 3 -1.52 -0.72 -22.50
N LEU A 4 -0.72 -0.83 -21.44
CA LEU A 4 0.71 -1.02 -21.53
C LEU A 4 1.02 -2.11 -22.57
N THR A 5 2.00 -1.87 -23.43
CA THR A 5 2.50 -2.87 -24.37
C THR A 5 3.07 -4.08 -23.61
N ALA A 6 3.20 -5.23 -24.27
CA ALA A 6 3.84 -6.40 -23.67
C ALA A 6 5.23 -6.09 -23.12
N GLN A 7 5.99 -5.26 -23.84
CA GLN A 7 7.32 -4.81 -23.42
C GLN A 7 7.26 -3.93 -22.16
N GLN A 8 6.32 -2.98 -22.09
CA GLN A 8 6.14 -2.13 -20.91
C GLN A 8 5.73 -2.96 -19.68
N LYS A 9 4.88 -3.97 -19.85
CA LYS A 9 4.53 -4.91 -18.78
C LYS A 9 5.73 -5.73 -18.30
N ALA A 10 6.58 -6.20 -19.23
CA ALA A 10 7.78 -6.96 -18.89
C ALA A 10 8.79 -6.11 -18.10
N ILE A 11 8.96 -4.84 -18.46
CA ILE A 11 9.81 -3.90 -17.72
C ILE A 11 9.28 -3.73 -16.29
N LEU A 12 7.99 -3.40 -16.13
CA LEU A 12 7.38 -3.23 -14.81
C LEU A 12 7.50 -4.49 -13.94
N ALA A 13 7.23 -5.66 -14.50
CA ALA A 13 7.35 -6.93 -13.78
C ALA A 13 8.78 -7.26 -13.36
N THR A 14 9.78 -6.79 -14.12
CA THR A 14 11.20 -6.98 -13.80
C THR A 14 11.63 -6.02 -12.70
N MET A 15 11.28 -4.74 -12.84
CA MET A 15 11.55 -3.72 -11.83
C MET A 15 10.91 -4.09 -10.49
N TRP A 16 9.64 -4.50 -10.49
CA TRP A 16 8.92 -4.91 -9.28
C TRP A 16 9.60 -6.08 -8.56
N ARG A 17 10.05 -7.11 -9.29
CA ARG A 17 10.73 -8.27 -8.70
C ARG A 17 12.11 -7.96 -8.14
N GLN A 18 12.78 -6.93 -8.67
CA GLN A 18 14.11 -6.52 -8.21
C GLN A 18 14.06 -5.62 -6.97
N LEU A 19 12.89 -5.07 -6.63
CA LEU A 19 12.75 -4.25 -5.43
C LEU A 19 12.92 -5.12 -4.17
N PRO A 20 13.76 -4.69 -3.20
CA PRO A 20 13.83 -5.35 -1.91
C PRO A 20 12.46 -5.35 -1.23
N ARG A 21 12.11 -6.45 -0.55
CA ARG A 21 10.81 -6.57 0.14
C ARG A 21 10.56 -5.43 1.14
N GLY A 22 11.59 -4.98 1.85
CA GLY A 22 11.49 -3.81 2.75
C GLY A 22 11.09 -2.53 2.02
N VAL A 23 11.64 -2.30 0.82
CA VAL A 23 11.29 -1.14 -0.02
C VAL A 23 9.84 -1.22 -0.50
N ILE A 24 9.38 -2.42 -0.89
CA ILE A 24 7.98 -2.62 -1.29
C ILE A 24 7.03 -2.31 -0.13
N PHE A 25 7.37 -2.77 1.07
CA PHE A 25 6.58 -2.50 2.27
C PHE A 25 6.54 -1.00 2.62
N ASP A 26 7.69 -0.32 2.61
CA ASP A 26 7.77 1.12 2.88
C ASP A 26 6.99 1.95 1.84
N LEU A 27 7.04 1.53 0.57
CA LEU A 27 6.27 2.14 -0.51
C LEU A 27 4.76 1.94 -0.28
N GLY A 28 4.36 0.73 0.10
CA GLY A 28 2.99 0.41 0.49
C GLY A 28 2.52 1.31 1.63
N LYS A 29 3.33 1.46 2.68
CA LYS A 29 3.04 2.34 3.82
C LYS A 29 2.75 3.76 3.38
N ARG A 30 3.58 4.36 2.51
CA ARG A 30 3.34 5.71 1.95
C ARG A 30 2.06 5.80 1.12
N VAL A 31 1.75 4.79 0.32
CA VAL A 31 0.52 4.76 -0.47
C VAL A 31 -0.70 4.76 0.46
N PHE A 32 -0.68 3.92 1.50
CA PHE A 32 -1.76 3.86 2.48
C PHE A 32 -1.86 5.13 3.35
N GLU A 33 -0.75 5.79 3.67
CA GLU A 33 -0.76 7.12 4.30
C GLU A 33 -1.59 8.09 3.47
N ILE A 34 -1.31 8.21 2.17
CA ILE A 34 -2.05 9.11 1.27
C ILE A 34 -3.53 8.72 1.18
N ILE A 35 -3.85 7.42 1.17
CA ILE A 35 -5.23 6.93 1.11
C ILE A 35 -6.00 7.31 2.38
N PHE A 36 -5.43 7.06 3.56
CA PHE A 36 -6.10 7.33 4.83
C PHE A 36 -6.09 8.82 5.21
N GLU A 37 -5.12 9.59 4.74
CA GLU A 37 -5.15 11.06 4.83
C GLU A 37 -6.30 11.65 3.99
N ARG A 38 -6.53 11.11 2.79
CA ARG A 38 -7.61 11.56 1.90
C ARG A 38 -8.99 11.14 2.39
N ASP A 39 -9.11 9.92 2.89
CA ASP A 39 -10.34 9.42 3.50
C ASP A 39 -10.03 8.51 4.70
N PRO A 40 -10.06 9.06 5.93
CA PRO A 40 -9.82 8.29 7.14
C PRO A 40 -10.78 7.12 7.32
N LYS A 41 -11.99 7.17 6.74
CA LYS A 41 -13.00 6.11 6.89
C LYS A 41 -12.56 4.80 6.28
N LEU A 42 -11.65 4.83 5.30
CA LEU A 42 -11.12 3.63 4.64
C LEU A 42 -10.34 2.71 5.60
N LEU A 43 -9.92 3.20 6.77
CA LEU A 43 -9.36 2.34 7.83
C LEU A 43 -10.34 1.24 8.29
N MET A 44 -11.65 1.42 8.11
CA MET A 44 -12.64 0.38 8.42
C MET A 44 -12.47 -0.89 7.57
N ILE A 45 -11.91 -0.77 6.35
CA ILE A 45 -11.69 -1.90 5.44
C ILE A 45 -10.69 -2.90 6.05
N ILE A 46 -9.78 -2.39 6.88
CA ILE A 46 -8.77 -3.17 7.58
C ILE A 46 -9.06 -3.30 9.09
N ASN A 47 -10.31 -3.06 9.51
CA ASN A 47 -10.77 -3.11 10.90
C ASN A 47 -9.98 -2.18 11.85
N LEU A 48 -9.64 -0.97 11.39
CA LEU A 48 -8.91 0.06 12.15
C LEU A 48 -9.66 1.39 12.22
N GLU A 49 -10.98 1.39 12.10
CA GLU A 49 -11.82 2.58 12.18
C GLU A 49 -11.66 3.36 13.50
N HIS A 50 -11.33 2.65 14.59
CA HIS A 50 -11.03 3.26 15.90
C HIS A 50 -9.72 4.05 15.92
N LEU A 51 -8.86 3.89 14.90
CA LEU A 51 -7.59 4.62 14.75
C LEU A 51 -7.69 5.79 13.76
N GLN A 52 -8.90 6.14 13.31
CA GLN A 52 -9.13 7.29 12.45
C GLN A 52 -8.51 8.57 13.02
N ASN A 53 -7.91 9.38 12.15
CA ASN A 53 -7.22 10.63 12.50
C ASN A 53 -5.99 10.45 13.42
N THR A 54 -5.44 9.24 13.51
CA THR A 54 -4.19 8.96 14.20
C THR A 54 -3.18 8.32 13.23
N ASN A 55 -1.92 8.24 13.65
CA ASN A 55 -0.88 7.50 12.91
C ASN A 55 -0.62 6.10 13.50
N GLN A 56 -1.43 5.65 14.47
CA GLN A 56 -1.20 4.39 15.19
C GLN A 56 -1.47 3.15 14.32
N TRP A 57 -2.28 3.28 13.27
CA TRP A 57 -2.56 2.20 12.32
C TRP A 57 -1.30 1.71 11.61
N GLN A 58 -0.28 2.56 11.48
CA GLN A 58 0.97 2.28 10.77
C GLN A 58 1.74 1.07 11.33
N GLU A 59 1.68 0.87 12.64
CA GLU A 59 2.37 -0.23 13.32
C GLU A 59 1.40 -1.36 13.73
N HIS A 60 0.13 -1.23 13.38
CA HIS A 60 -0.90 -2.19 13.78
C HIS A 60 -0.78 -3.50 12.99
N VAL A 61 -1.01 -4.64 13.67
CA VAL A 61 -0.90 -5.98 13.06
C VAL A 61 -1.85 -6.17 11.87
N ASN A 62 -3.08 -5.66 11.95
CA ASN A 62 -4.03 -5.71 10.82
C ASN A 62 -3.51 -5.00 9.56
N PHE A 63 -2.83 -3.86 9.72
CA PHE A 63 -2.22 -3.17 8.60
C PHE A 63 -1.07 -4.00 8.03
N ARG A 64 -0.19 -4.53 8.88
CA ARG A 64 0.91 -5.41 8.44
C ARG A 64 0.43 -6.65 7.70
N MET A 65 -0.67 -7.27 8.13
CA MET A 65 -1.28 -8.42 7.45
C MET A 65 -1.87 -8.05 6.08
N HIS A 66 -2.44 -6.86 5.93
CA HIS A 66 -2.97 -6.39 4.65
C HIS A 66 -1.89 -5.91 3.68
N ALA A 67 -0.77 -5.42 4.19
CA ALA A 67 0.34 -4.91 3.39
C ALA A 67 1.39 -5.97 3.00
N GLN A 68 1.24 -7.22 3.48
CA GLN A 68 2.13 -8.35 3.17
C GLN A 68 1.79 -9.06 1.86
#